data_AF-A0A930T4P5-F1
#
_entry.id   AF-A0A930T4P5-F1
#
_cell.length_a   1.000
_cell.length_b   1.000
_cell.length_c   1.000
_cell.angle_alpha   90.00
_cell.angle_beta   90.00
_cell.angle_gamma   90.00
#
_symmetry.space_group_name_H-M   'P 1'
#
loop_
_entity.id
_entity.type
_entity.pdbx_description
1 polymer ?
#
loop_
_entity_poly.entity_id
_entity_poly.type
_entity_poly.pdbx_seq_one_letter_code
_entity_poly.pdbx_strand_id
1 'polypeptide(L)'
;MARRFYVIQFGSYWSLPKQQYLKLLQHGAVDSISHVDLKLYQAREVKKPPVQAKPIDLTDFEIEHYQMELEHFLKTGEQTGLDVAGYVSVFFE
;
A
#
# COMPACT_ATOMS: atom_id res chain seq x y z
N MET A 1 -10.32 17.76 1.72
CA MET A 1 -9.90 16.87 2.82
C MET A 1 -8.56 16.24 2.49
N ALA A 2 -7.64 16.13 3.45
CA ALA A 2 -6.38 15.41 3.23
C ALA A 2 -6.68 13.92 3.05
N ARG A 3 -6.59 13.41 1.82
CA ARG A 3 -6.81 11.98 1.52
C ARG A 3 -5.72 11.16 2.23
N ARG A 4 -6.15 10.27 3.12
CA ARG A 4 -5.28 9.35 3.87
C ARG A 4 -5.35 7.97 3.24
N PHE A 5 -4.19 7.36 3.10
CA PHE A 5 -4.00 6.02 2.55
C PHE A 5 -3.56 5.11 3.69
N TYR A 6 -4.00 3.86 3.66
CA TYR A 6 -3.77 2.92 4.74
C TYR A 6 -3.01 1.71 4.25
N VAL A 7 -1.99 1.32 5.02
CA VAL A 7 -1.13 0.18 4.72
C VAL A 7 -1.06 -0.70 5.96
N ILE A 8 -1.06 -2.01 5.78
CA ILE A 8 -0.74 -3.00 6.79
C ILE A 8 0.71 -3.41 6.59
N GLN A 9 1.47 -3.44 7.68
CA GLN A 9 2.81 -4.00 7.67
C GLN A 9 3.12 -4.56 9.06
N PHE A 10 3.57 -5.81 9.11
CA PHE A 10 3.89 -6.52 10.36
C PHE A 10 2.74 -6.52 11.38
N GLY A 11 1.49 -6.59 10.90
CA GLY A 11 0.30 -6.56 11.75
C GLY A 11 -0.10 -5.20 12.31
N SER A 12 0.63 -4.12 11.96
CA SER A 12 0.27 -2.75 12.31
C SER A 12 -0.34 -2.01 11.13
N TYR A 13 -1.29 -1.11 11.41
CA TYR A 13 -1.88 -0.23 10.41
C TYR A 13 -1.15 1.12 10.39
N TRP A 14 -0.92 1.62 9.19
CA TRP A 14 -0.19 2.85 8.94
C TRP A 14 -1.01 3.79 8.09
N SER A 15 -0.97 5.08 8.39
CA SER A 15 -1.64 6.12 7.63
C SER A 15 -0.63 7.03 6.93
N LEU A 16 -0.78 7.17 5.62
CA LEU A 16 0.07 7.99 4.76
C LEU A 16 -0.73 9.15 4.13
N PRO A 17 -0.16 10.35 4.03
CA PRO A 17 -0.65 11.40 3.13
C PRO A 17 -0.52 10.99 1.66
N LYS A 18 -1.40 11.50 0.79
CA LYS A 18 -1.41 11.24 -0.67
C LYS A 18 -0.02 11.28 -1.33
N GLN A 19 0.75 12.35 -1.09
CA GLN A 19 2.07 12.52 -1.72
C GLN A 19 3.08 11.48 -1.24
N GLN A 20 3.00 11.06 0.01
CA GLN A 20 3.92 10.07 0.57
C GLN A 20 3.53 8.66 0.14
N TYR A 21 2.23 8.40 -0.01
CA TYR A 21 1.74 7.18 -0.61
C TYR A 21 2.21 7.03 -2.06
N LEU A 22 2.11 8.10 -2.86
CA LEU A 22 2.63 8.09 -4.23
C LEU A 22 4.14 7.76 -4.27
N LYS A 23 4.93 8.40 -3.39
CA LYS A 23 6.38 8.12 -3.30
C LYS A 23 6.68 6.68 -2.95
N LEU A 24 5.93 6.10 -2.00
CA LEU A 24 6.04 4.70 -1.63
C LEU A 24 5.83 3.79 -2.85
N LEU A 25 4.75 4.00 -3.58
CA LEU A 25 4.41 3.21 -4.76
C LEU A 25 5.45 3.37 -5.88
N GLN A 26 5.92 4.59 -6.12
CA GLN A 26 6.96 4.86 -7.13
C GLN A 26 8.29 4.21 -6.78
N HIS A 27 8.68 4.22 -5.50
CA HIS A 27 9.90 3.55 -5.07
C HIS A 27 9.79 2.03 -5.24
N GLY A 28 8.69 1.43 -4.78
CA GLY A 28 8.48 -0.03 -4.91
C GLY A 28 8.28 -0.51 -6.35
N ALA A 29 7.81 0.36 -7.25
CA ALA A 29 7.64 0.05 -8.67
C ALA A 29 8.95 0.06 -9.48
N VAL A 30 10.05 0.54 -8.88
CA VAL A 30 11.37 0.66 -9.52
C VAL A 30 12.40 -0.28 -8.89
N ASP A 31 12.27 -0.56 -7.60
CA ASP A 31 13.22 -1.38 -6.85
C ASP A 31 12.50 -2.47 -6.04
N SER A 32 13.15 -3.62 -5.90
CA SER A 32 12.63 -4.71 -5.06
C SER A 32 12.84 -4.33 -3.60
N ILE A 33 11.82 -3.71 -3.00
CA ILE A 33 11.88 -3.31 -1.60
C ILE A 33 11.50 -4.52 -0.74
N SER A 34 12.50 -5.31 -0.34
CA SER A 34 12.32 -6.43 0.60
C SER A 34 11.95 -5.99 2.03
N HIS A 35 12.11 -4.70 2.33
CA HIS A 35 11.71 -4.09 3.61
C HIS A 35 11.32 -2.62 3.42
N VAL A 36 10.02 -2.32 3.43
CA VAL A 36 9.53 -0.95 3.37
C VAL A 36 9.62 -0.33 4.76
N ASP A 37 10.53 0.62 4.99
CA ASP A 37 10.42 1.47 6.20
C ASP A 37 9.39 2.58 5.98
N LEU A 38 8.17 2.36 6.44
CA LEU A 38 7.07 3.32 6.33
C LEU A 38 7.34 4.65 7.04
N LYS A 39 8.28 4.69 8.01
CA LYS A 39 8.64 5.94 8.70
C LYS A 39 9.32 6.94 7.76
N LEU A 40 10.03 6.47 6.73
CA LEU A 40 10.63 7.32 5.69
C LEU A 40 9.59 8.13 4.92
N TYR A 41 8.36 7.63 4.86
CA TYR A 41 7.23 8.24 4.16
C TYR A 41 6.33 9.05 5.09
N GLN A 42 6.83 9.43 6.27
CA GLN A 42 6.05 10.17 7.29
C GLN A 42 4.74 9.43 7.65
N ALA A 43 4.73 8.10 7.52
CA ALA A 43 3.59 7.30 7.90
C ALA A 43 3.39 7.38 9.42
N ARG A 44 2.13 7.33 9.84
CA ARG A 44 1.78 7.29 11.26
C ARG A 44 1.10 5.97 11.56
N GLU A 45 1.60 5.27 12.55
CA GLU A 45 0.92 4.09 13.06
C GLU A 45 -0.45 4.50 13.63
N VAL A 46 -1.48 3.73 13.31
CA VAL A 46 -2.85 3.93 13.77
C VAL A 46 -3.37 2.64 14.36
N LYS A 47 -4.18 2.72 15.41
CA LYS A 47 -4.71 1.53 16.08
C LYS A 47 -5.61 0.70 15.16
N LYS A 48 -6.49 1.37 14.41
CA LYS A 48 -7.37 0.79 13.40
C LYS A 48 -7.66 1.84 12.33
N PRO A 49 -7.71 1.48 11.04
CA PRO A 49 -8.13 2.38 10.00
C PRO A 49 -9.65 2.64 10.11
N PRO A 50 -10.18 3.71 9.49
CA PRO A 50 -11.63 3.92 9.39
C PRO A 50 -12.33 2.72 8.75
N VAL A 51 -13.58 2.45 9.14
CA VAL A 51 -14.37 1.29 8.65
C VAL A 51 -14.46 1.23 7.11
N GLN A 52 -14.43 2.38 6.44
CA GLN A 52 -14.53 2.49 4.98
C GLN A 52 -13.18 2.47 4.26
N ALA A 53 -12.07 2.46 4.99
CA ALA A 53 -10.75 2.40 4.39
C ALA A 53 -10.44 0.99 3.88
N LYS A 54 -9.79 0.91 2.72
CA LYS A 54 -9.28 -0.32 2.12
C LYS A 54 -7.76 -0.36 2.30
N PRO A 55 -7.26 -0.82 3.47
CA PRO A 55 -5.84 -0.95 3.65
C PRO A 55 -5.26 -1.98 2.68
N ILE A 56 -4.02 -1.78 2.25
CA ILE A 56 -3.26 -2.76 1.46
C ILE A 56 -2.18 -3.41 2.33
N ASP A 57 -1.86 -4.68 2.11
CA ASP A 57 -0.73 -5.33 2.79
C ASP A 57 0.47 -5.38 1.86
N LEU A 58 1.58 -4.77 2.29
CA LEU A 58 2.82 -4.69 1.52
C LEU A 58 3.84 -5.79 1.89
N THR A 59 3.52 -6.70 2.81
CA THR A 59 4.48 -7.65 3.38
C THR A 59 5.17 -8.50 2.31
N ASP A 60 4.43 -8.88 1.25
CA ASP A 60 4.93 -9.73 0.15
C ASP A 60 4.86 -9.02 -1.22
N PHE A 61 4.80 -7.69 -1.24
CA PHE A 61 4.72 -6.93 -2.49
C PHE A 61 6.01 -7.05 -3.33
N GLU A 62 5.91 -7.71 -4.48
CA GLU A 62 6.89 -7.62 -5.57
C GLU A 62 6.72 -6.32 -6.40
N ILE A 63 7.66 -6.05 -7.30
CA ILE A 63 7.68 -4.84 -8.15
C ILE A 63 6.37 -4.71 -8.94
N GLU A 64 5.87 -5.81 -9.47
CA GLU A 64 4.63 -5.91 -10.25
C GLU A 64 3.43 -5.48 -9.42
N HIS A 65 3.36 -5.88 -8.15
CA HIS A 65 2.29 -5.47 -7.23
C HIS A 65 2.31 -3.95 -6.99
N TYR A 66 3.50 -3.38 -6.81
CA TYR A 66 3.66 -1.92 -6.71
C TYR A 66 3.25 -1.21 -8.00
N GLN A 67 3.60 -1.74 -9.17
CA GLN A 67 3.24 -1.16 -10.46
C GLN A 67 1.72 -1.18 -10.67
N MET A 68 1.05 -2.30 -10.35
CA MET A 68 -0.40 -2.43 -10.44
C MET A 68 -1.11 -1.44 -9.50
N GLU A 69 -0.67 -1.34 -8.25
CA GLU A 69 -1.24 -0.40 -7.28
C GLU A 69 -0.96 1.05 -7.68
N LEU A 70 0.23 1.35 -8.21
CA LEU A 70 0.59 2.67 -8.73
C LEU A 70 -0.30 3.06 -9.90
N GLU A 71 -0.51 2.17 -10.86
CA GLU A 71 -1.37 2.41 -12.01
C GLU A 71 -2.82 2.67 -11.57
N HIS A 72 -3.35 1.84 -10.67
CA HIS A 72 -4.68 2.04 -10.09
C HIS A 72 -4.77 3.40 -9.40
N PHE A 73 -3.82 3.71 -8.53
CA PHE A 73 -3.78 4.95 -7.78
C PHE A 73 -3.69 6.18 -8.69
N LEU A 74 -2.93 6.15 -9.78
CA LEU A 74 -2.85 7.24 -10.74
C LEU A 74 -4.17 7.44 -11.49
N LYS A 75 -4.91 6.37 -11.78
CA LYS A 75 -6.21 6.42 -12.48
C LYS A 75 -7.36 6.87 -11.59
N THR A 76 -7.46 6.35 -10.38
CA THR A 76 -8.64 6.51 -9.50
C THR A 76 -8.38 7.44 -8.31
N GLY A 77 -7.11 7.61 -7.95
CA GLY A 77 -6.68 8.25 -6.72
C GLY A 77 -7.00 7.42 -5.46
N GLU A 78 -7.41 6.16 -5.59
CA GLU A 78 -7.82 5.26 -4.50
C GLU A 78 -6.81 4.12 -4.28
N GLN A 79 -7.09 3.26 -3.30
CA GLN A 79 -6.36 2.02 -3.06
C GLN A 79 -7.16 0.82 -3.56
N THR A 80 -6.48 -0.20 -4.08
CA THR A 80 -7.15 -1.45 -4.47
C THR A 80 -7.66 -2.24 -3.26
N GLY A 81 -6.97 -2.17 -2.12
CA GLY A 81 -7.17 -3.10 -1.00
C GLY A 81 -6.48 -4.45 -1.20
N LEU A 82 -5.50 -4.52 -2.11
CA LEU A 82 -4.71 -5.73 -2.39
C LEU A 82 -3.99 -6.23 -1.13
N ASP A 83 -4.16 -7.51 -0.84
CA ASP A 83 -3.46 -8.27 0.20
C ASP A 83 -2.68 -9.38 -0.49
N VAL A 84 -1.35 -9.22 -0.61
CA VAL A 84 -0.49 -10.17 -1.33
C VAL A 84 -0.23 -11.45 -0.51
N ALA A 85 -0.17 -11.33 0.81
CA ALA A 85 -0.02 -12.49 1.70
C ALA A 85 -1.24 -13.42 1.62
N GLY A 86 -2.43 -12.87 1.36
CA GLY A 86 -3.66 -13.61 1.06
C GLY A 86 -3.82 -14.05 -0.41
N TYR A 87 -2.90 -13.70 -1.29
CA TYR A 87 -3.05 -13.80 -2.75
C TYR A 87 -2.58 -15.13 -3.36
N VAL A 88 -2.62 -16.21 -2.58
CA VAL A 88 -2.56 -17.55 -3.13
C VAL A 88 -3.95 -17.86 -3.71
N SER A 89 -4.07 -17.77 -5.05
CA SER A 89 -5.21 -18.22 -5.87
C SER A 89 -6.38 -17.25 -6.13
N VAL A 90 -6.14 -16.13 -6.84
CA VAL A 90 -7.25 -15.40 -7.51
C VAL A 90 -7.01 -15.15 -9.02
N PHE A 91 -5.85 -15.55 -9.58
CA PHE A 91 -5.56 -15.35 -11.01
C PHE A 91 -5.45 -16.61 -11.88
N PHE A 92 -5.76 -17.81 -11.37
CA PHE A 92 -5.91 -19.00 -12.21
C PHE A 92 -7.09 -19.86 -11.77
N GLU A 93 -8.23 -19.67 -12.42
CA GLU A 93 -8.96 -20.76 -13.08
C GLU A 93 -8.92 -20.51 -14.59
#